data_AF-A0A7S2KYB9-F1
#
_entry.id   AF-A0A7S2KYB9-F1
#
_cell.length_a   1.000
_cell.length_b   1.000
_cell.length_c   1.000
_cell.angle_alpha   90.00
_cell.angle_beta   90.00
_cell.angle_gamma   90.00
#
_symmetry.space_group_name_H-M   'P 1'
#
loop_
_entity.id
_entity.type
_entity.pdbx_description
1 polymer ?
#
loop_
_entity_poly.entity_id
_entity_poly.type
_entity_poly.pdbx_seq_one_letter_code
_entity_poly.pdbx_strand_id
1 'polypeptide(L)'
;KLNQLESNGHEKWQNYLHTCAAFLDCGLPNFIEERLDVTTLPAFMVEALKDGAKRWPLQPHSTMLDALFDSPKLKAMASFQDLYVGLEPYNNEQQLGGGVLRKTAPAVFGLLAALELHPTNNKAGVFAPVGGFRQVAESMYELCLDNDVDVKFDTSVTRITDGGVHFTSKDDDKTRFLPADLVICNADVPFATETILSASSNDGNNYDWNDKF
;
A
#
# COMPACT_ATOMS: atom_id res chain seq x y z
N LYS A 1 -27.68 4.88 12.98
CA LYS A 1 -26.78 6.04 13.15
C LYS A 1 -26.51 6.75 11.82
N LEU A 2 -26.12 6.05 10.73
CA LEU A 2 -25.88 6.72 9.44
C LEU A 2 -27.11 7.45 8.86
N ASN A 3 -28.31 6.88 9.00
CA ASN A 3 -29.57 7.55 8.62
C ASN A 3 -29.88 8.83 9.42
N GLN A 4 -29.15 9.12 10.50
CA GLN A 4 -29.26 10.40 11.22
C GLN A 4 -28.39 11.49 10.59
N LEU A 5 -27.43 11.11 9.73
CA LEU A 5 -26.51 12.03 9.06
C LEU A 5 -27.05 12.52 7.73
N GLU A 6 -27.84 11.70 7.03
CA GLU A 6 -28.60 12.04 5.82
C GLU A 6 -29.68 10.99 5.52
N SER A 7 -30.61 11.31 4.61
CA SER A 7 -31.61 10.37 4.13
C SER A 7 -30.96 9.16 3.46
N ASN A 8 -31.43 7.96 3.83
CA ASN A 8 -30.90 6.68 3.33
C ASN A 8 -29.38 6.49 3.51
N GLY A 9 -28.76 7.18 4.48
CA GLY A 9 -27.30 7.15 4.67
C GLY A 9 -26.71 5.75 4.86
N HIS A 10 -27.44 4.82 5.48
CA HIS A 10 -27.00 3.42 5.60
C HIS A 10 -26.95 2.71 4.24
N GLU A 11 -27.97 2.89 3.42
CA GLU A 11 -28.05 2.28 2.09
C GLU A 11 -26.99 2.88 1.15
N LYS A 12 -26.83 4.21 1.17
CA LYS A 12 -25.75 4.91 0.45
C LYS A 12 -24.38 4.36 0.84
N TRP A 13 -24.15 4.14 2.14
CA TRP A 13 -22.90 3.56 2.64
C TRP A 13 -22.68 2.11 2.18
N GLN A 14 -23.69 1.26 2.23
CA GLN A 14 -23.60 -0.12 1.72
C GLN A 14 -23.30 -0.12 0.21
N ASN A 15 -23.96 0.75 -0.55
CA ASN A 15 -23.70 0.92 -1.98
C ASN A 15 -22.28 1.39 -2.29
N TYR A 16 -21.73 2.27 -1.45
CA TYR A 16 -20.32 2.67 -1.52
C TYR A 16 -19.39 1.47 -1.25
N LEU A 17 -19.62 0.72 -0.15
CA LEU A 17 -18.82 -0.45 0.18
C LEU A 17 -18.88 -1.54 -0.89
N HIS A 18 -20.01 -1.76 -1.55
CA HIS A 18 -20.11 -2.67 -2.69
C HIS A 18 -19.23 -2.24 -3.87
N THR A 19 -19.12 -0.93 -4.10
CA THR A 19 -18.23 -0.39 -5.13
C THR A 19 -16.77 -0.64 -4.76
N CYS A 20 -16.40 -0.34 -3.52
CA CYS A 20 -15.06 -0.58 -2.98
C CYS A 20 -14.69 -2.08 -3.03
N ALA A 21 -15.63 -2.96 -2.71
CA ALA A 21 -15.45 -4.41 -2.80
C ALA A 21 -15.21 -4.86 -4.23
N ALA A 22 -15.98 -4.36 -5.21
CA ALA A 22 -15.75 -4.66 -6.61
C ALA A 22 -14.37 -4.17 -7.10
N PHE A 23 -13.91 -3.02 -6.59
CA PHE A 23 -12.55 -2.53 -6.86
C PHE A 23 -11.48 -3.41 -6.22
N LEU A 24 -11.69 -3.89 -4.99
CA LEU A 24 -10.76 -4.79 -4.33
C LEU A 24 -10.69 -6.17 -5.02
N ASP A 25 -11.85 -6.80 -5.25
CA ASP A 25 -11.98 -8.14 -5.81
C ASP A 25 -11.45 -8.24 -7.24
N CYS A 26 -11.56 -7.15 -8.01
CA CYS A 26 -10.93 -7.05 -9.33
C CYS A 26 -9.48 -6.56 -9.24
N GLY A 27 -9.19 -5.63 -8.34
CA GLY A 27 -7.90 -4.97 -8.23
C GLY A 27 -6.78 -5.89 -7.74
N LEU A 28 -7.03 -6.57 -6.63
CA LEU A 28 -6.05 -7.41 -5.93
C LEU A 28 -5.49 -8.53 -6.84
N PRO A 29 -6.30 -9.41 -7.46
CA PRO A 29 -5.75 -10.51 -8.25
C PRO A 29 -5.09 -10.04 -9.57
N ASN A 30 -5.55 -8.93 -10.15
CA ASN A 30 -5.10 -8.50 -11.47
C ASN A 30 -3.88 -7.58 -11.44
N PHE A 31 -3.79 -6.69 -10.44
CA PHE A 31 -2.74 -5.66 -10.39
C PHE A 31 -1.71 -5.89 -9.29
N ILE A 32 -2.07 -6.61 -8.21
CA ILE A 32 -1.15 -6.86 -7.09
C ILE A 32 -0.59 -8.28 -7.16
N GLU A 33 -1.44 -9.28 -7.35
CA GLU A 33 -0.99 -10.68 -7.47
C GLU A 33 -0.56 -11.05 -8.90
N GLU A 34 -0.83 -10.21 -9.89
CA GLU A 34 -0.52 -10.43 -11.32
C GLU A 34 -1.07 -11.75 -11.89
N ARG A 35 -2.15 -12.29 -11.31
CA ARG A 35 -2.74 -13.59 -11.68
C ARG A 35 -3.70 -13.53 -12.86
N LEU A 36 -4.09 -12.32 -13.29
CA LEU A 36 -5.06 -12.08 -14.35
C LEU A 36 -6.38 -12.86 -14.16
N ASP A 37 -7.14 -12.50 -13.12
CA ASP A 37 -8.48 -13.03 -12.88
C ASP A 37 -9.57 -12.16 -13.54
N VAL A 38 -10.10 -12.65 -14.66
CA VAL A 38 -11.15 -11.97 -15.43
C VAL A 38 -12.56 -12.19 -14.87
N THR A 39 -12.74 -13.04 -13.86
CA THR A 39 -14.08 -13.40 -13.35
C THR A 39 -14.74 -12.27 -12.60
N THR A 40 -13.97 -11.38 -11.98
CA THR A 40 -14.43 -10.22 -11.21
C THR A 40 -14.55 -8.93 -12.04
N LEU A 41 -14.02 -8.93 -13.27
CA LEU A 41 -14.05 -7.79 -14.18
C LEU A 41 -15.49 -7.32 -14.53
N PRO A 42 -16.49 -8.19 -14.78
CA PRO A 42 -17.86 -7.73 -15.02
C PRO A 42 -18.46 -6.98 -13.84
N ALA A 43 -18.25 -7.45 -12.61
CA ALA A 43 -18.74 -6.79 -11.40
C ALA A 43 -18.08 -5.42 -11.20
N PHE A 44 -16.76 -5.34 -11.44
CA PHE A 44 -16.02 -4.09 -11.48
C PHE A 44 -16.60 -3.10 -12.49
N MET A 45 -16.84 -3.52 -13.74
CA MET A 45 -17.37 -2.64 -14.78
C MET A 45 -18.80 -2.17 -14.47
N VAL A 46 -19.64 -3.05 -13.92
CA VAL A 46 -21.01 -2.69 -13.50
C VAL A 46 -20.99 -1.60 -12.43
N GLU A 47 -20.17 -1.76 -11.38
CA GLU A 47 -20.09 -0.74 -10.33
C GLU A 47 -19.37 0.53 -10.81
N ALA A 48 -18.33 0.43 -11.63
CA ALA A 48 -17.62 1.59 -12.18
C ALA A 48 -18.49 2.48 -13.08
N LEU A 49 -19.37 1.87 -13.88
CA LEU A 49 -20.28 2.58 -14.80
C LEU A 49 -21.61 2.98 -14.16
N LYS A 50 -21.87 2.56 -12.92
CA LYS A 50 -23.10 2.84 -12.19
C LYS A 50 -23.35 4.33 -12.04
N ASP A 51 -24.63 4.69 -12.07
CA ASP A 51 -25.11 6.08 -11.97
C ASP A 51 -24.50 7.02 -13.03
N GLY A 52 -24.14 6.49 -14.20
CA GLY A 52 -23.53 7.24 -15.30
C GLY A 52 -22.03 7.48 -15.11
N ALA A 53 -21.30 6.46 -14.70
CA ALA A 53 -19.87 6.49 -14.41
C ALA A 53 -19.45 7.46 -13.28
N LYS A 54 -20.37 7.83 -12.39
CA LYS A 54 -20.08 8.61 -11.18
C LYS A 54 -19.13 7.88 -10.21
N ARG A 55 -18.90 6.59 -10.41
CA ARG A 55 -18.01 5.73 -9.62
C ARG A 55 -16.80 5.30 -10.43
N TRP A 56 -16.41 6.05 -11.45
CA TRP A 56 -15.23 5.73 -12.22
C TRP A 56 -13.97 5.65 -11.32
N PRO A 57 -13.19 4.56 -11.35
CA PRO A 57 -12.10 4.31 -10.39
C PRO A 57 -10.92 5.28 -10.52
N LEU A 58 -10.71 5.87 -11.70
CA LEU A 58 -9.59 6.79 -11.95
C LEU A 58 -9.93 8.26 -11.73
N GLN A 59 -11.19 8.59 -11.45
CA GLN A 59 -11.55 9.97 -11.13
C GLN A 59 -11.14 10.30 -9.68
N PRO A 60 -11.06 11.58 -9.30
CA PRO A 60 -10.80 11.96 -7.90
C PRO A 60 -11.82 11.33 -6.95
N HIS A 61 -11.35 10.71 -5.87
CA HIS A 61 -12.22 10.05 -4.90
C HIS A 61 -13.24 11.02 -4.31
N SER A 62 -12.81 12.25 -3.99
CA SER A 62 -13.72 13.33 -3.56
C SER A 62 -14.89 13.59 -4.51
N THR A 63 -14.67 13.56 -5.83
CA THR A 63 -15.74 13.73 -6.84
C THR A 63 -16.78 12.60 -6.76
N MET A 64 -16.32 11.36 -6.58
CA MET A 64 -17.22 10.22 -6.34
C MET A 64 -18.00 10.40 -5.03
N LEU A 65 -17.33 10.79 -3.94
CA LEU A 65 -17.96 10.97 -2.63
C LEU A 65 -18.98 12.12 -2.62
N ASP A 66 -18.71 13.20 -3.35
CA ASP A 66 -19.65 14.30 -3.55
C ASP A 66 -20.91 13.88 -4.32
N ALA A 67 -20.77 12.91 -5.22
CA ALA A 67 -21.89 12.38 -5.98
C ALA A 67 -22.74 11.36 -5.19
N LEU A 68 -22.16 10.71 -4.18
CA LEU A 68 -22.81 9.65 -3.39
C LEU A 68 -23.43 10.14 -2.08
N PHE A 69 -22.77 11.08 -1.40
CA PHE A 69 -23.15 11.52 -0.06
C PHE A 69 -23.45 13.02 -0.04
N ASP A 70 -24.48 13.43 0.71
CA ASP A 70 -24.75 14.83 1.02
C ASP A 70 -24.04 15.24 2.32
N SER A 71 -23.94 14.29 3.26
CA SER A 71 -23.37 14.55 4.58
C SER A 71 -21.85 14.74 4.54
N PRO A 72 -21.29 15.86 5.02
CA PRO A 72 -19.84 16.05 5.08
C PRO A 72 -19.16 15.04 6.01
N LYS A 73 -19.88 14.52 7.02
CA LYS A 73 -19.35 13.49 7.93
C LYS A 73 -19.17 12.14 7.23
N LEU A 74 -20.07 11.78 6.31
CA LEU A 74 -19.97 10.53 5.55
C LEU A 74 -18.86 10.61 4.50
N LYS A 75 -18.72 11.77 3.84
CA LYS A 75 -17.59 12.05 2.95
C LYS A 75 -16.26 11.91 3.68
N ALA A 76 -16.12 12.56 4.84
CA ALA A 76 -14.91 12.48 5.66
C ALA A 76 -14.62 11.05 6.16
N MET A 77 -15.66 10.28 6.49
CA MET A 77 -15.52 8.88 6.90
C MET A 77 -15.02 7.98 5.75
N ALA A 78 -15.51 8.21 4.52
CA ALA A 78 -15.07 7.46 3.34
C ALA A 78 -13.66 7.86 2.88
N SER A 79 -13.34 9.15 2.89
CA SER A 79 -12.04 9.66 2.41
C SER A 79 -10.89 9.48 3.42
N PHE A 80 -11.17 9.14 4.68
CA PHE A 80 -10.14 8.88 5.68
C PHE A 80 -9.15 7.79 5.26
N GLN A 81 -9.62 6.83 4.45
CA GLN A 81 -8.80 5.74 3.92
C GLN A 81 -7.69 6.22 2.97
N ASP A 82 -7.88 7.35 2.31
CA ASP A 82 -6.88 7.92 1.38
C ASP A 82 -5.59 8.32 2.11
N LEU A 83 -5.69 8.59 3.43
CA LEU A 83 -4.53 8.90 4.27
C LEU A 83 -3.60 7.70 4.48
N TYR A 84 -4.10 6.47 4.32
CA TYR A 84 -3.30 5.25 4.55
C TYR A 84 -2.22 5.08 3.49
N VAL A 85 -2.46 5.65 2.30
CA VAL A 85 -1.51 5.67 1.18
C VAL A 85 -0.82 7.04 1.03
N GLY A 86 -1.01 7.94 1.99
CA GLY A 86 -0.38 9.27 2.01
C GLY A 86 -0.86 10.20 0.88
N LEU A 87 -2.08 9.99 0.37
CA LEU A 87 -2.67 10.79 -0.70
C LEU A 87 -3.63 11.84 -0.15
N GLU A 88 -3.84 12.92 -0.92
CA GLU A 88 -4.77 13.97 -0.55
C GLU A 88 -6.23 13.51 -0.80
N PRO A 89 -7.09 13.49 0.24
CA PRO A 89 -8.48 13.04 0.11
C PRO A 89 -9.38 13.98 -0.70
N TYR A 90 -9.07 15.27 -0.77
CA TYR A 90 -9.91 16.28 -1.43
C TYR A 90 -9.31 16.83 -2.72
N ASN A 91 -10.17 17.25 -3.65
CA ASN A 91 -9.71 17.94 -4.85
C ASN A 91 -9.26 19.36 -4.50
N ASN A 92 -8.02 19.71 -4.87
CA ASN A 92 -7.37 20.98 -4.50
C ASN A 92 -7.16 21.95 -5.69
N GLU A 93 -7.90 21.76 -6.78
CA GLU A 93 -7.79 22.51 -8.06
C GLU A 93 -7.78 24.05 -7.95
N GLN A 94 -8.31 24.65 -6.88
CA GLN A 94 -8.48 26.10 -6.73
C GLN A 94 -7.35 26.82 -5.97
N GLN A 95 -6.36 26.11 -5.43
CA GLN A 95 -5.28 26.74 -4.65
C GLN A 95 -4.19 27.36 -5.58
N LEU A 96 -3.60 28.52 -5.20
CA LEU A 96 -2.56 29.19 -6.00
C LEU A 96 -1.20 28.51 -5.78
N GLY A 97 -0.62 27.92 -6.83
CA GLY A 97 0.40 26.86 -6.68
C GLY A 97 -0.19 25.53 -6.17
N GLY A 98 -1.53 25.43 -6.14
CA GLY A 98 -2.39 24.39 -5.58
C GLY A 98 -2.35 23.04 -6.28
N GLY A 99 -1.14 22.59 -6.56
CA GLY A 99 -0.89 21.51 -7.48
C GLY A 99 0.55 21.39 -7.97
N VAL A 100 1.58 21.76 -7.19
CA VAL A 100 2.93 21.24 -7.51
C VAL A 100 2.96 19.70 -7.31
N LEU A 101 2.05 19.17 -6.48
CA LEU A 101 1.79 17.76 -6.18
C LEU A 101 0.30 17.43 -6.46
N ARG A 102 -0.10 17.22 -7.72
CA ARG A 102 -1.47 16.82 -8.14
C ARG A 102 -1.87 15.39 -7.69
N LYS A 103 -1.59 15.02 -6.45
CA LYS A 103 -1.85 13.67 -5.90
C LYS A 103 -3.15 13.66 -5.10
N THR A 104 -4.28 13.85 -5.78
CA THR A 104 -5.56 13.47 -5.18
C THR A 104 -5.70 11.96 -5.26
N ALA A 105 -6.26 11.33 -4.23
CA ALA A 105 -6.52 9.91 -4.26
C ALA A 105 -7.53 9.58 -5.38
N PRO A 106 -7.21 8.70 -6.34
CA PRO A 106 -8.21 8.15 -7.25
C PRO A 106 -9.23 7.30 -6.48
N ALA A 107 -10.47 7.30 -6.95
CA ALA A 107 -11.60 6.59 -6.33
C ALA A 107 -11.35 5.08 -6.10
N VAL A 108 -10.45 4.47 -6.88
CA VAL A 108 -10.03 3.07 -6.69
C VAL A 108 -9.48 2.81 -5.29
N PHE A 109 -8.84 3.80 -4.63
CA PHE A 109 -8.33 3.64 -3.26
C PHE A 109 -9.42 3.49 -2.20
N GLY A 110 -10.69 3.75 -2.56
CA GLY A 110 -11.83 3.30 -1.76
C GLY A 110 -11.81 1.80 -1.46
N LEU A 111 -11.08 0.98 -2.25
CA LEU A 111 -10.85 -0.44 -1.96
C LEU A 111 -10.27 -0.71 -0.57
N LEU A 112 -9.55 0.25 0.03
CA LEU A 112 -8.98 0.11 1.37
C LEU A 112 -10.08 -0.02 2.42
N ALA A 113 -11.22 0.67 2.23
CA ALA A 113 -12.40 0.46 3.08
C ALA A 113 -12.92 -0.99 3.01
N ALA A 114 -12.80 -1.63 1.84
CA ALA A 114 -13.22 -3.02 1.65
C ALA A 114 -12.23 -4.04 2.24
N LEU A 115 -10.96 -3.69 2.45
CA LEU A 115 -10.03 -4.54 3.21
C LEU A 115 -10.47 -4.69 4.67
N GLU A 116 -11.08 -3.65 5.23
CA GLU A 116 -11.55 -3.64 6.62
C GLU A 116 -13.00 -4.10 6.77
N LEU A 117 -13.85 -3.75 5.81
CA LEU A 117 -15.32 -3.87 5.90
C LEU A 117 -15.92 -4.56 4.67
N HIS A 118 -15.25 -5.60 4.14
CA HIS A 118 -15.78 -6.31 2.98
C HIS A 118 -17.18 -6.85 3.26
N PRO A 119 -18.15 -6.66 2.35
CA PRO A 119 -19.53 -7.11 2.55
C PRO A 119 -19.66 -8.64 2.60
N THR A 120 -18.75 -9.36 1.93
CA THR A 120 -18.87 -10.82 1.69
C THR A 120 -17.62 -11.63 2.02
N ASN A 121 -16.46 -11.00 2.19
CA ASN A 121 -15.18 -11.69 2.40
C ASN A 121 -14.90 -11.74 3.89
N ASN A 122 -15.12 -12.90 4.51
CA ASN A 122 -14.92 -13.09 5.95
C ASN A 122 -13.44 -13.12 6.38
N LYS A 123 -12.51 -13.09 5.44
CA LYS A 123 -11.07 -12.93 5.72
C LYS A 123 -10.65 -11.47 5.77
N ALA A 124 -11.46 -10.57 5.20
CA ALA A 124 -11.27 -9.13 5.34
C ALA A 124 -11.75 -8.70 6.74
N GLY A 125 -11.05 -7.73 7.33
CA GLY A 125 -11.32 -7.32 8.70
C GLY A 125 -10.15 -6.61 9.35
N VAL A 126 -10.45 -5.97 10.48
CA VAL A 126 -9.44 -5.38 11.35
C VAL A 126 -9.09 -6.38 12.45
N PHE A 127 -7.83 -6.83 12.47
CA PHE A 127 -7.34 -7.81 13.41
C PHE A 127 -6.34 -7.19 14.38
N ALA A 128 -6.42 -7.60 15.64
CA ALA A 128 -5.43 -7.25 16.66
C ALA A 128 -4.69 -8.53 17.08
N PRO A 129 -3.38 -8.64 16.82
CA PRO A 129 -2.61 -9.81 17.26
C PRO A 129 -2.58 -9.87 18.79
N VAL A 130 -2.72 -11.07 19.35
CA VAL A 130 -2.52 -11.31 20.79
C VAL A 130 -1.08 -10.94 21.13
N GLY A 131 -0.87 -10.07 22.13
CA GLY A 131 0.45 -9.53 22.46
C GLY A 131 0.86 -8.28 21.65
N GLY A 132 0.01 -7.80 20.74
CA GLY A 132 0.26 -6.61 19.92
C GLY A 132 1.24 -6.85 18.77
N PHE A 133 1.53 -5.80 17.99
CA PHE A 133 2.36 -5.93 16.78
C PHE A 133 3.81 -6.35 17.07
N ARG A 134 4.30 -6.15 18.30
CA ARG A 134 5.61 -6.69 18.73
C ARG A 134 5.64 -8.22 18.64
N GLN A 135 4.56 -8.87 19.07
CA GLN A 135 4.45 -10.33 19.03
C GLN A 135 4.55 -10.85 17.59
N VAL A 136 4.03 -10.10 16.60
CA VAL A 136 4.16 -10.46 15.19
C VAL A 136 5.65 -10.53 14.82
N ALA A 137 6.43 -9.47 15.09
CA ALA A 137 7.86 -9.48 14.80
C ALA A 137 8.63 -10.57 15.56
N GLU A 138 8.32 -10.79 16.84
CA GLU A 138 8.97 -11.82 17.67
C GLU A 138 8.66 -13.23 17.16
N SER A 139 7.40 -13.51 16.80
CA SER A 139 7.00 -14.85 16.30
C SER A 139 7.65 -15.15 14.94
N MET A 140 7.83 -14.13 14.08
CA MET A 140 8.56 -14.29 12.82
C MET A 140 10.06 -14.50 13.05
N TYR A 141 10.65 -13.83 14.05
CA TYR A 141 12.02 -14.07 14.45
C TYR A 141 12.22 -15.49 14.98
N GLU A 142 11.33 -15.99 15.84
CA GLU A 142 11.35 -17.37 16.34
C GLU A 142 11.24 -18.38 15.18
N LEU A 143 10.31 -18.15 14.23
CA LEU A 143 10.17 -19.00 13.04
C LEU A 143 11.45 -19.04 12.19
N CYS A 144 12.15 -17.92 12.05
CA CYS A 144 13.45 -17.88 11.37
C CYS A 144 14.48 -18.76 12.08
N LEU A 145 14.57 -18.69 13.41
CA LEU A 145 15.47 -19.55 14.20
C LEU A 145 15.13 -21.03 14.05
N ASP A 146 13.85 -21.38 14.05
CA ASP A 146 13.36 -22.76 13.85
C ASP A 146 13.72 -23.31 12.45
N ASN A 147 14.04 -22.44 11.50
CA ASN A 147 14.47 -22.78 10.14
C ASN A 147 15.97 -22.51 9.92
N ASP A 148 16.77 -22.50 11.01
CA ASP A 148 18.24 -22.34 10.98
C ASP A 148 18.74 -21.02 10.33
N VAL A 149 17.92 -19.97 10.34
CA VAL A 149 18.33 -18.64 9.86
C VAL A 149 19.24 -17.96 10.90
N ASP A 150 20.46 -17.61 10.49
CA ASP A 150 21.39 -16.82 11.31
C ASP A 150 21.03 -15.33 11.25
N VAL A 151 20.70 -14.75 12.41
CA VAL A 151 20.32 -13.32 12.53
C VAL A 151 21.41 -12.56 13.28
N LYS A 152 22.03 -11.59 12.59
CA LYS A 152 23.08 -10.74 13.16
C LYS A 152 22.51 -9.37 13.55
N PHE A 153 22.27 -9.17 14.85
CA PHE A 153 21.91 -7.86 15.40
C PHE A 153 23.13 -6.95 15.59
N ASP A 154 22.88 -5.66 15.84
CA ASP A 154 23.92 -4.63 16.02
C ASP A 154 25.00 -4.67 14.91
N THR A 155 24.57 -5.04 13.71
CA THR A 155 25.41 -5.28 12.55
C THR A 155 24.81 -4.54 11.36
N SER A 156 25.55 -3.57 10.83
CA SER A 156 25.09 -2.69 9.76
C SER A 156 25.76 -3.08 8.45
N VAL A 157 24.96 -3.36 7.42
CA VAL A 157 25.46 -3.49 6.05
C VAL A 157 25.88 -2.12 5.55
N THR A 158 27.12 -2.01 5.08
CA THR A 158 27.72 -0.76 4.60
C THR A 158 27.91 -0.72 3.09
N ARG A 159 27.94 -1.88 2.43
CA ARG A 159 28.00 -1.98 0.96
C ARG A 159 27.48 -3.33 0.48
N ILE A 160 26.77 -3.35 -0.65
CA ILE A 160 26.38 -4.58 -1.37
C ILE A 160 27.19 -4.67 -2.66
N THR A 161 27.68 -5.86 -2.99
CA THR A 161 28.40 -6.17 -4.24
C THR A 161 27.80 -7.41 -4.90
N ASP A 162 28.19 -7.69 -6.14
CA ASP A 162 27.71 -8.87 -6.88
C ASP A 162 28.02 -10.21 -6.18
N GLY A 163 29.00 -10.24 -5.28
CA GLY A 163 29.40 -11.44 -4.54
C GLY A 163 28.89 -11.53 -3.11
N GLY A 164 28.18 -10.52 -2.60
CA GLY A 164 27.69 -10.51 -1.21
C GLY A 164 27.66 -9.12 -0.57
N VAL A 165 27.88 -9.07 0.75
CA VAL A 165 27.71 -7.84 1.54
C VAL A 165 28.93 -7.53 2.41
N HIS A 166 29.27 -6.24 2.50
CA HIS A 166 30.16 -5.72 3.52
C HIS A 166 29.36 -5.17 4.69
N PHE A 167 29.86 -5.42 5.90
CA PHE A 167 29.19 -4.98 7.13
C PHE A 167 30.18 -4.58 8.22
N THR A 168 29.70 -3.81 9.18
CA THR A 168 30.40 -3.48 10.44
C THR A 168 29.52 -3.83 11.62
N SER A 169 30.13 -4.22 12.74
CA SER A 169 29.39 -4.47 13.99
C SER A 169 29.58 -3.28 14.92
N LYS A 170 28.57 -2.97 15.74
CA LYS A 170 28.59 -1.81 16.64
C LYS A 170 29.80 -1.76 17.57
N ASP A 171 30.31 -2.92 17.98
CA ASP A 171 31.46 -3.04 18.89
C ASP A 171 32.80 -3.23 18.16
N ASP A 172 32.82 -3.24 16.82
CA ASP A 172 34.01 -3.47 16.00
C ASP A 172 33.93 -2.68 14.67
N ASP A 173 34.75 -1.63 14.57
CA ASP A 173 34.86 -0.79 13.37
C ASP A 173 35.49 -1.51 12.16
N LYS A 174 35.86 -2.79 12.29
CA LYS A 174 36.37 -3.58 11.17
C LYS A 174 35.26 -3.93 10.20
N THR A 175 35.42 -3.47 8.95
CA THR A 175 34.60 -3.95 7.83
C THR A 175 34.90 -5.41 7.55
N ARG A 176 33.85 -6.23 7.54
CA ARG A 176 33.88 -7.65 7.17
C ARG A 176 33.11 -7.88 5.88
N PHE A 177 33.31 -9.04 5.26
CA PHE A 177 32.61 -9.45 4.05
C PHE A 177 31.92 -10.78 4.28
N LEU A 178 30.67 -10.89 3.83
CA LEU A 178 29.89 -12.12 3.83
C LEU A 178 29.51 -12.44 2.37
N PRO A 179 30.01 -13.54 1.79
CA PRO A 179 29.61 -13.94 0.45
C PRO A 179 28.15 -14.40 0.43
N ALA A 180 27.45 -14.11 -0.67
CA ALA A 180 26.08 -14.55 -0.88
C ALA A 180 25.79 -14.73 -2.38
N ASP A 181 25.03 -15.77 -2.72
CA ASP A 181 24.54 -15.98 -4.08
C ASP A 181 23.37 -15.03 -4.44
N LEU A 182 22.64 -14.57 -3.43
CA LEU A 182 21.53 -13.62 -3.54
C LEU A 182 21.50 -12.68 -2.35
N VAL A 183 21.26 -11.39 -2.61
CA VAL A 183 21.09 -10.37 -1.58
C VAL A 183 19.69 -9.75 -1.72
N ILE A 184 18.88 -9.84 -0.66
CA ILE A 184 17.58 -9.17 -0.56
C ILE A 184 17.76 -7.95 0.36
N CYS A 185 17.65 -6.75 -0.20
CA CYS A 185 17.76 -5.51 0.57
C CYS A 185 16.37 -5.04 1.03
N ASN A 186 16.13 -5.09 2.34
CA ASN A 186 14.90 -4.56 2.97
C ASN A 186 15.12 -3.17 3.61
N ALA A 187 16.24 -2.51 3.32
CA ALA A 187 16.42 -1.12 3.71
C ALA A 187 15.57 -0.20 2.81
N ASP A 188 15.21 0.98 3.31
CA ASP A 188 14.50 1.99 2.53
C ASP A 188 15.24 2.26 1.20
N VAL A 189 14.49 2.32 0.09
CA VAL A 189 15.05 2.36 -1.27
C VAL A 189 15.95 3.58 -1.49
N PRO A 190 15.52 4.82 -1.14
CA PRO A 190 16.41 5.99 -1.14
C PRO A 190 17.69 5.77 -0.34
N PHE A 191 17.58 5.31 0.91
CA PHE A 191 18.74 5.07 1.76
C PHE A 191 19.70 4.02 1.16
N ALA A 192 19.17 2.89 0.71
CA ALA A 192 19.96 1.80 0.13
C ALA A 192 20.70 2.26 -1.13
N THR A 193 20.02 2.99 -2.01
CA THR A 193 20.59 3.51 -3.25
C THR A 193 21.72 4.51 -2.97
N GLU A 194 21.49 5.45 -2.06
CA GLU A 194 22.45 6.53 -1.77
C GLU A 194 23.66 6.07 -0.96
N THR A 195 23.51 5.08 -0.09
CA THR A 195 24.56 4.74 0.90
C THR A 195 25.17 3.37 0.70
N ILE A 196 24.36 2.36 0.38
CA ILE A 196 24.79 0.96 0.31
C ILE A 196 25.25 0.58 -1.10
N LEU A 197 24.57 1.10 -2.13
CA LEU A 197 24.83 0.78 -3.53
C LEU A 197 25.75 1.80 -4.23
N SER A 198 25.63 3.09 -3.92
CA SER A 198 26.45 4.14 -4.54
C SER A 198 27.97 3.93 -4.34
N ALA A 199 28.37 3.28 -3.25
CA ALA A 199 29.74 2.91 -2.95
C ALA A 199 30.32 1.79 -3.86
N SER A 200 29.47 1.14 -4.66
CA SER A 200 29.83 0.08 -5.61
C SER A 200 29.93 0.57 -7.05
N SER A 201 29.54 1.83 -7.33
CA SER A 201 29.43 2.43 -8.68
C SER A 201 30.74 2.63 -9.46
N ASN A 202 31.86 2.06 -9.02
CA ASN A 202 33.10 2.02 -9.81
C ASN A 202 33.15 0.82 -10.77
N ASP A 203 32.25 -0.16 -10.61
CA ASP A 203 32.07 -1.24 -11.57
C ASP A 203 30.88 -0.90 -12.47
N GLY A 204 31.12 -0.77 -13.77
CA GLY A 204 30.17 -0.33 -14.80
C GLY A 204 28.98 -1.25 -15.07
N ASN A 205 28.52 -2.01 -14.07
CA ASN A 205 27.26 -2.74 -14.11
C ASN A 205 26.13 -1.79 -13.72
N ASN A 206 25.37 -1.37 -14.73
CA ASN A 206 24.06 -0.76 -14.55
C ASN A 206 23.22 -1.74 -13.73
N TYR A 207 22.94 -1.43 -12.46
CA TYR A 207 21.85 -2.09 -11.76
C TYR A 207 20.58 -1.85 -12.58
N ASP A 208 19.86 -2.93 -12.93
CA ASP A 208 18.61 -2.88 -13.71
C ASP A 208 17.45 -2.35 -12.86
N TRP A 209 17.61 -1.12 -12.37
CA TRP A 209 16.51 -0.32 -11.85
C TRP A 209 15.95 0.45 -13.03
N ASN A 210 15.22 -0.25 -13.89
CA ASN A 210 14.43 0.40 -14.92
C ASN A 210 13.22 1.09 -14.26
N ASP A 211 13.45 2.28 -13.69
CA ASP A 211 12.43 3.19 -13.11
C ASP A 211 11.42 3.73 -14.14
N LYS A 212 11.28 3.06 -15.30
CA LYS A 212 10.21 3.32 -16.25
C LYS A 212 8.95 2.59 -15.79
N PHE A 213 8.34 3.10 -14.72
CA PHE A 213 6.91 2.94 -14.47
C PHE A 213 6.15 4.13 -15.06
#